data_AF-A0A4Q0VFC3-F1
#
_entry.id   AF-A0A4Q0VFC3-F1
#
_cell.length_a   1.000
_cell.length_b   1.000
_cell.length_c   1.000
_cell.angle_alpha   90.00
_cell.angle_beta   90.00
_cell.angle_gamma   90.00
#
_symmetry.space_group_name_H-M   'P 1'
#
loop_
_entity.id
_entity.type
_entity.pdbx_description
1 polymer ?
#
loop_
_entity_poly.entity_id
_entity_poly.type
_entity_poly.pdbx_seq_one_letter_code
_entity_poly.pdbx_strand_id
1 'polypeptide(L)'
;MKHKRIAFILSTFFIIVVLGFLQVSNTTPNSIKKGSSFKVYMSKKPFDIKIQLSKYTFHLNKDIAVSTKEKIVNSSIVDKIKENNKIYNINKEIITTFNENTLMIDEALKNIHYLFTK
;
A
#
# COMPACT_ATOMS: atom_id res chain seq x y z
N MET A 1 0.04 -20.12 -6.07
CA MET A 1 -0.79 -19.00 -6.61
C MET A 1 -2.29 -19.11 -6.25
N LYS A 2 -2.89 -20.31 -6.17
CA LYS A 2 -4.33 -20.49 -5.87
C LYS A 2 -4.76 -19.96 -4.48
N HIS A 3 -3.98 -20.25 -3.43
CA HIS A 3 -4.29 -19.76 -2.07
C HIS A 3 -4.27 -18.22 -1.96
N LYS A 4 -3.36 -17.55 -2.67
CA LYS A 4 -3.30 -16.08 -2.71
C LYS A 4 -4.54 -15.47 -3.37
N ARG A 5 -5.05 -16.10 -4.44
CA ARG A 5 -6.31 -15.68 -5.09
C ARG A 5 -7.51 -15.90 -4.18
N ILE A 6 -7.60 -17.04 -3.50
CA ILE A 6 -8.69 -17.34 -2.56
C ILE A 6 -8.68 -16.34 -1.40
N ALA A 7 -7.51 -16.07 -0.80
CA ALA A 7 -7.36 -15.07 0.26
C ALA A 7 -7.77 -13.67 -0.20
N PHE A 8 -7.42 -13.29 -1.43
CA PHE A 8 -7.81 -12.00 -2.01
C PHE A 8 -9.33 -11.87 -2.19
N ILE A 9 -9.98 -12.93 -2.71
CA ILE A 9 -11.44 -12.97 -2.87
C ILE A 9 -12.13 -12.87 -1.51
N LEU A 10 -11.71 -13.67 -0.53
CA LEU A 10 -12.27 -13.65 0.83
C LEU A 10 -12.07 -12.28 1.49
N SER A 11 -10.90 -11.66 1.32
CA SER A 11 -10.64 -10.32 1.83
C SER A 11 -11.55 -9.27 1.20
N THR A 12 -11.81 -9.37 -0.11
CA THR A 12 -12.72 -8.47 -0.82
C THR A 12 -14.15 -8.60 -0.28
N PHE A 13 -14.64 -9.83 -0.11
CA PHE A 13 -15.97 -10.07 0.49
C PHE A 13 -16.05 -9.54 1.92
N PHE A 14 -15.03 -9.78 2.73
CA PHE A 14 -14.97 -9.28 4.10
C PHE A 14 -15.07 -7.74 4.13
N ILE A 15 -14.34 -7.04 3.26
CA ILE A 15 -14.40 -5.58 3.16
C ILE A 15 -15.83 -5.12 2.81
N ILE A 16 -16.49 -5.77 1.85
CA ILE A 16 -17.87 -5.42 1.45
C ILE A 16 -18.83 -5.56 2.64
N VAL A 17 -18.76 -6.66 3.38
CA VAL A 17 -19.61 -6.90 4.56
C VAL A 17 -19.37 -5.83 5.63
N VAL A 18 -18.11 -5.52 5.94
CA VAL A 18 -17.76 -4.49 6.92
C VAL A 18 -18.30 -3.12 6.51
N LEU A 19 -18.13 -2.73 5.23
CA LEU A 19 -18.63 -1.45 4.74
C LEU A 19 -20.16 -1.37 4.82
N GLY A 20 -20.87 -2.44 4.43
CA GLY A 20 -22.33 -2.50 4.53
C GLY A 20 -22.81 -2.39 5.99
N PHE A 21 -22.17 -3.12 6.90
CA PHE A 21 -22.48 -3.06 8.33
C PHE A 21 -22.26 -1.66 8.93
N LEU A 22 -21.16 -0.99 8.56
CA LEU A 22 -20.88 0.38 9.00
C LEU A 22 -21.94 1.36 8.48
N GLN A 23 -22.39 1.20 7.24
CA GLN A 23 -23.41 2.06 6.65
C GLN A 23 -24.77 1.92 7.38
N VAL A 24 -25.24 0.68 7.59
CA VAL A 24 -26.49 0.41 8.33
C VAL A 24 -26.39 0.89 9.77
N SER A 25 -25.26 0.61 10.43
CA SER A 25 -25.02 1.07 11.80
C SER A 25 -25.02 2.59 11.87
N ASN A 26 -24.48 3.29 10.87
CA ASN A 26 -24.49 4.74 10.84
C ASN A 26 -25.92 5.31 10.70
N THR A 27 -26.73 4.74 9.81
CA THR A 27 -28.13 5.19 9.57
C THR A 27 -29.09 4.84 10.70
N THR A 28 -28.68 3.95 11.63
CA THR A 28 -29.52 3.59 12.77
C THR A 28 -29.82 4.81 13.66
N PRO A 29 -31.09 5.08 14.03
CA PRO A 29 -31.45 6.17 14.91
C PRO A 29 -30.73 6.14 16.26
N ASN A 30 -30.43 7.34 16.80
CA ASN A 30 -29.73 7.48 18.07
C ASN A 30 -30.47 6.82 19.26
N SER A 31 -31.80 6.74 19.20
CA SER A 31 -32.62 6.08 20.23
C SER A 31 -32.28 4.58 20.35
N ILE A 32 -32.06 3.89 19.23
CA ILE A 32 -31.66 2.47 19.22
C ILE A 32 -30.19 2.34 19.63
N LYS A 33 -29.33 3.26 19.18
CA LYS A 33 -27.91 3.29 19.56
C LYS A 33 -27.71 3.52 21.05
N LYS A 34 -28.59 4.26 21.75
CA LYS A 34 -28.44 4.55 23.19
C LYS A 34 -28.41 3.29 24.05
N GLY A 35 -29.19 2.27 23.72
CA GLY A 35 -29.22 0.98 24.41
C GLY A 35 -28.16 -0.03 23.92
N SER A 36 -27.42 0.29 22.86
CA SER A 36 -26.45 -0.63 22.28
C SER A 36 -25.07 -0.48 22.91
N SER A 37 -24.44 -1.61 23.19
CA SER A 37 -23.01 -1.72 23.52
C SER A 37 -22.08 -1.40 22.35
N PHE A 38 -22.61 -1.33 21.13
CA PHE A 38 -21.87 -1.03 19.91
C PHE A 38 -22.56 0.10 19.13
N LYS A 39 -21.85 1.21 18.92
CA LYS A 39 -22.39 2.42 18.28
C LYS A 39 -21.41 2.92 17.24
N VAL A 40 -21.89 3.12 16.01
CA VAL A 40 -21.10 3.70 14.92
C VAL A 40 -21.72 5.04 14.55
N TYR A 41 -20.86 6.05 14.49
CA TYR A 41 -21.16 7.38 13.97
C TYR A 41 -20.16 7.67 12.87
N MET A 42 -20.67 8.06 11.71
CA MET A 42 -19.86 8.34 10.54
C MET A 42 -20.42 9.57 9.82
N SER A 43 -19.60 10.61 9.74
CA SER A 43 -19.85 11.78 8.90
C SER A 43 -18.89 11.76 7.72
N LYS A 44 -19.40 12.09 6.52
CA LYS A 44 -18.58 12.19 5.31
C LYS A 44 -17.96 13.59 5.15
N LYS A 45 -18.58 14.63 5.73
CA LYS A 45 -18.14 16.03 5.63
C LYS A 45 -18.44 16.77 6.94
N PRO A 46 -17.45 17.02 7.81
CA PRO A 46 -16.07 16.52 7.73
C PRO A 46 -16.00 14.99 7.87
N PHE A 47 -14.92 14.36 7.37
CA PHE A 47 -14.67 12.93 7.57
C PHE A 47 -14.42 12.67 9.06
N ASP A 48 -15.36 11.96 9.68
CA ASP A 48 -15.34 11.65 11.11
C ASP A 48 -15.98 10.27 11.33
N ILE A 49 -15.21 9.31 11.84
CA ILE A 49 -15.67 7.98 12.21
C ILE A 49 -15.45 7.77 13.70
N LYS A 50 -16.53 7.52 14.43
CA LYS A 50 -16.51 7.18 15.85
C LYS A 50 -17.20 5.84 16.08
N ILE A 51 -16.46 4.88 16.60
CA ILE A 51 -16.94 3.55 16.98
C ILE A 51 -16.84 3.44 18.49
N GLN A 52 -17.98 3.36 19.17
CA GLN A 52 -18.05 3.13 20.61
C GLN A 52 -18.43 1.67 20.86
N LEU A 53 -17.57 0.98 21.60
CA LEU A 53 -17.84 -0.30 22.25
C LEU A 53 -18.13 -0.04 23.74
N SER A 54 -18.60 -1.04 24.48
CA SER A 54 -18.96 -0.89 25.90
C SER A 54 -17.87 -0.25 26.77
N LYS A 55 -16.59 -0.52 26.47
CA LYS A 55 -15.43 -0.04 27.25
C LYS A 55 -14.45 0.81 26.46
N TYR A 56 -14.57 0.86 25.13
CA TYR A 56 -13.58 1.48 24.26
C TYR A 56 -14.25 2.40 23.27
N THR A 57 -13.62 3.54 22.97
CA THR A 57 -14.05 4.42 21.89
C THR A 57 -12.89 4.58 20.92
N PHE A 58 -13.10 4.14 19.69
CA PHE A 58 -12.22 4.43 18.57
C PHE A 58 -12.75 5.65 17.85
N HIS A 59 -11.92 6.65 17.67
CA HIS A 59 -12.28 7.90 16.99
C HIS A 59 -11.21 8.23 15.97
N LEU A 60 -11.64 8.41 14.73
CA LEU A 60 -10.78 8.76 13.61
C LEU A 60 -11.42 9.96 12.91
N ASN A 61 -10.84 11.13 13.14
CA ASN A 61 -11.24 12.38 12.49
C ASN A 61 -10.18 12.82 11.47
N LYS A 62 -10.52 13.86 10.69
CA LYS A 62 -9.61 14.44 9.71
C LYS A 62 -8.27 14.89 10.32
N ASP A 63 -8.26 15.45 11.52
CA ASP A 63 -7.06 16.01 12.14
C ASP A 63 -6.07 14.91 12.60
N ILE A 64 -6.59 13.81 13.15
CA ILE A 64 -5.83 12.61 13.50
C ILE A 64 -5.25 11.98 12.22
N ALA A 65 -6.02 11.93 11.13
CA ALA A 65 -5.55 11.39 9.86
C ALA A 65 -4.41 12.24 9.25
N VAL A 66 -4.52 13.57 9.29
CA VAL A 66 -3.49 14.49 8.77
C VAL A 66 -2.22 14.42 9.62
N SER A 67 -2.34 14.50 10.94
CA SER A 67 -1.17 14.41 11.84
C SER A 67 -0.46 13.07 11.76
N THR A 68 -1.21 11.97 11.60
CA THR A 68 -0.61 10.64 11.40
C THR A 68 0.09 10.54 10.04
N LYS A 69 -0.50 11.12 8.98
CA LYS A 69 0.14 11.19 7.66
C LYS A 69 1.47 11.95 7.72
N GLU A 70 1.52 13.11 8.36
CA GLU A 70 2.77 13.88 8.53
C GLU A 70 3.82 13.09 9.31
N LYS A 71 3.44 12.42 10.40
CA LYS A 71 4.37 11.58 11.17
C LYS A 71 4.91 10.39 10.37
N ILE A 72 4.09 9.77 9.53
CA ILE A 72 4.53 8.67 8.65
C ILE A 72 5.48 9.19 7.58
N VAL A 73 5.12 10.30 6.92
CA VAL A 73 5.95 10.93 5.87
C VAL A 73 7.32 11.33 6.41
N ASN A 74 7.36 11.83 7.65
CA ASN A 74 8.60 12.26 8.32
C ASN A 74 9.28 11.12 9.11
N SER A 75 8.81 9.87 8.97
CA SER A 75 9.42 8.73 9.65
C SER A 75 10.60 8.17 8.86
N SER A 76 11.59 7.63 9.58
CA SER A 76 12.74 6.92 9.02
C SER A 76 12.40 5.72 8.13
N ILE A 77 11.13 5.27 8.14
CA ILE A 77 10.63 4.23 7.24
C ILE A 77 10.55 4.74 5.80
N VAL A 78 10.10 5.98 5.60
CA VAL A 78 10.04 6.59 4.26
C VAL A 78 11.45 6.82 3.70
N ASP A 79 12.39 7.19 4.56
CA ASP A 79 13.79 7.35 4.17
C ASP A 79 14.43 6.00 3.79
N LYS A 80 14.18 4.94 4.55
CA LYS A 80 14.62 3.57 4.22
C LYS A 80 14.02 3.06 2.91
N ILE A 81 12.76 3.42 2.60
CA ILE A 81 12.11 3.06 1.33
C ILE A 81 12.74 3.82 0.15
N LYS A 82 13.04 5.11 0.32
CA LYS A 82 13.76 5.90 -0.70
C LYS A 82 15.16 5.36 -0.95
N GLU A 83 15.88 4.98 0.10
CA GLU A 83 17.23 4.42 0.00
C GLU A 83 17.22 3.08 -0.77
N ASN A 84 16.29 2.19 -0.45
CA ASN A 84 16.12 0.92 -1.20
C ASN A 84 15.78 1.14 -2.68
N ASN A 85 14.94 2.12 -3.02
CA ASN A 85 14.65 2.46 -4.41
C ASN A 85 15.87 3.04 -5.14
N LYS A 86 16.72 3.80 -4.44
CA LYS A 86 17.98 4.30 -4.99
C LYS A 86 18.96 3.16 -5.29
N ILE A 87 19.12 2.22 -4.36
CA ILE A 87 19.97 1.02 -4.53
C ILE A 87 19.47 0.16 -5.69
N TYR A 88 18.15 -0.03 -5.81
CA TYR A 88 17.56 -0.77 -6.92
C TYR A 88 17.88 -0.15 -8.28
N ASN A 89 17.77 1.18 -8.39
CA ASN A 89 18.08 1.88 -9.64
C ASN A 89 19.56 1.81 -10.00
N ILE A 90 20.47 1.93 -9.03
CA ILE A 90 21.91 1.77 -9.24
C ILE A 90 22.23 0.35 -9.74
N ASN A 91 21.66 -0.68 -9.10
CA ASN A 91 21.87 -2.06 -9.53
C ASN A 91 21.36 -2.32 -10.95
N LYS A 92 20.23 -1.70 -11.33
CA LYS A 92 19.70 -1.79 -12.69
C LYS A 92 20.65 -1.16 -13.71
N GLU A 93 21.18 0.03 -13.42
CA GLU A 93 22.13 0.74 -14.28
C GLU A 93 23.42 -0.07 -14.47
N ILE A 94 23.99 -0.63 -13.39
CA ILE A 94 25.19 -1.48 -13.46
C ILE A 94 24.95 -2.69 -14.36
N ILE A 95 23.81 -3.38 -14.23
CA ILE A 95 23.47 -4.55 -15.05
C ILE A 95 23.31 -4.16 -16.52
N THR A 96 22.68 -3.02 -16.82
CA THR A 96 22.52 -2.54 -18.19
C THR A 96 23.87 -2.23 -18.83
N THR A 97 24.72 -1.47 -18.15
CA THR A 97 26.07 -1.14 -18.64
C THR A 97 26.93 -2.39 -18.85
N PHE A 98 26.85 -3.37 -17.95
CA PHE A 98 27.58 -4.63 -18.11
C PHE A 98 27.12 -5.41 -19.37
N ASN A 99 25.82 -5.48 -19.61
CA ASN A 99 25.27 -6.17 -20.77
C ASN A 99 25.64 -5.45 -22.08
N GLU A 100 25.59 -4.12 -22.12
CA GLU A 100 26.02 -3.32 -23.27
C GLU A 100 27.49 -3.54 -23.60
N ASN A 101 28.37 -3.50 -22.60
CA ASN A 101 29.80 -3.76 -22.79
C ASN A 101 30.06 -5.19 -23.29
N THR A 102 29.29 -6.18 -22.80
CA THR A 102 29.43 -7.57 -23.24
C THR A 102 29.05 -7.73 -24.72
N LEU A 103 27.99 -7.04 -25.17
CA LEU A 103 27.57 -7.02 -26.57
C LEU A 103 28.63 -6.37 -27.47
N MET A 104 29.23 -5.25 -27.04
CA MET A 104 30.30 -4.59 -27.81
C MET A 104 31.55 -5.47 -27.93
N ILE A 105 31.90 -6.22 -26.87
CA ILE A 105 33.02 -7.16 -26.89
C ILE A 105 32.74 -8.34 -27.84
N ASP A 106 31.52 -8.90 -27.80
CA ASP A 106 31.12 -9.99 -28.70
C ASP A 106 31.18 -9.54 -30.17
N GLU A 107 30.70 -8.34 -30.48
CA GLU A 107 30.77 -7.76 -31.82
C GLU A 107 32.22 -7.51 -32.26
N ALA A 108 33.08 -6.99 -31.38
CA ALA A 108 34.50 -6.80 -31.66
C ALA A 108 35.20 -8.13 -31.93
N LEU A 109 34.94 -9.17 -31.13
CA LEU A 109 35.51 -10.51 -31.31
C LEU A 109 35.04 -11.16 -32.61
N LYS A 110 33.77 -10.98 -32.98
CA LYS A 110 33.22 -11.46 -34.26
C LYS A 110 33.89 -10.77 -35.46
N ASN A 111 34.10 -9.46 -35.38
CA ASN A 111 34.79 -8.70 -36.42
C ASN A 111 36.26 -9.11 -36.57
N ILE A 112 36.93 -9.34 -35.44
CA ILE A 112 38.30 -9.89 -35.42
C ILE A 112 38.34 -11.29 -36.06
N HIS A 113 37.41 -12.17 -35.70
CA HIS A 113 37.35 -13.52 -36.27
C HIS A 113 37.17 -13.49 -37.80
N TYR A 114 36.33 -12.60 -38.31
CA TYR A 114 36.12 -12.41 -39.75
C TYR A 114 37.38 -11.90 -40.48
N LEU A 115 38.19 -11.06 -39.83
CA LEU A 115 39.46 -10.57 -40.39
C LEU A 115 40.53 -11.67 -40.51
N PHE A 116 40.50 -12.69 -39.65
CA PHE A 116 41.49 -13.78 -39.62
C PHE A 116 41.05 -15.06 -40.35
N THR A 117 39.79 -15.14 -40.80
CA THR A 117 39.24 -16.30 -41.54
C THR A 117 38.97 -16.01 -43.02
N LYS A 118 39.47 -14.87 -43.51
CA LYS A 118 39.51 -14.50 -44.92
C LYS A 118 40.92 -14.70 -45.48
#